data_AF-A0A081NDT5-F1
#
_entry.id   AF-A0A081NDT5-F1
#
_cell.length_a   1.000
_cell.length_b   1.000
_cell.length_c   1.000
_cell.angle_alpha   90.00
_cell.angle_beta   90.00
_cell.angle_gamma   90.00
#
_symmetry.space_group_name_H-M   'P 1'
#
loop_
_entity.id
_entity.type
_entity.pdbx_description
1 polymer ?
#
loop_
_entity_poly.entity_id
_entity_poly.type
_entity_poly.pdbx_seq_one_letter_code
_entity_poly.pdbx_strand_id
1 'polypeptide(L)'
;MEITSERNHPIQQSESNRQIFQWASDELEKKGYSRKISARIIKKMMIRMKDQKASFIQWVTDRPVYTESHYHKQHKARLFIQHQVSRMIVRSLMKKGYPKQSACHLAYTLIRHAGGPEHCDITAVLEATKSWPKLKRP
;
A
#
# COMPACT_ATOMS: atom_id res chain seq x y z
N MET A 1 -7.06 24.63 52.20
CA MET A 1 -5.82 24.12 51.58
C MET A 1 -6.23 23.44 50.29
N GLU A 2 -6.06 24.13 49.17
CA GLU A 2 -6.43 23.64 47.85
C GLU A 2 -5.30 22.77 47.30
N ILE A 3 -5.66 21.54 46.93
CA ILE A 3 -4.83 20.62 46.16
C ILE A 3 -4.89 21.10 44.71
N THR A 4 -3.75 21.50 44.13
CA THR A 4 -3.65 21.61 42.67
C THR A 4 -2.52 20.76 42.15
N SER A 5 -2.98 19.72 41.46
CA SER A 5 -2.25 18.62 40.83
C SER A 5 -1.31 19.13 39.74
N GLU A 6 -0.08 18.65 39.76
CA GLU A 6 1.00 19.01 38.85
C GLU A 6 0.69 18.61 37.39
N ARG A 7 0.86 19.58 36.49
CA ARG A 7 0.89 19.39 35.04
C ARG A 7 2.20 18.68 34.63
N ASN A 8 2.20 17.35 34.60
CA ASN A 8 3.36 16.52 34.18
C ASN A 8 3.05 15.58 33.00
N HIS A 9 2.44 16.06 31.91
CA HIS A 9 1.97 15.20 30.81
C HIS A 9 2.72 15.18 29.46
N PRO A 10 3.55 16.16 29.04
CA PRO A 10 4.16 16.09 27.70
C PRO A 10 5.44 15.22 27.63
N ILE A 11 6.23 15.13 28.71
CA ILE A 11 7.53 14.44 28.71
C ILE A 11 7.33 12.91 28.71
N GLN A 12 6.44 12.39 29.55
CA GLN A 12 6.14 10.94 29.64
C GLN A 12 5.58 10.37 28.33
N GLN A 13 4.78 11.15 27.59
CA GLN A 13 4.22 10.70 26.30
C GLN A 13 5.30 10.59 25.21
N SER A 14 6.34 11.44 25.28
CA SER A 14 7.47 11.42 24.35
C SER A 14 8.41 10.23 24.59
N GLU A 15 8.64 9.86 25.86
CA GLU A 15 9.45 8.70 26.24
C GLU A 15 8.74 7.38 25.93
N SER A 16 7.44 7.29 26.24
CA SER A 16 6.61 6.14 25.90
C SER A 16 6.59 5.87 24.39
N ASN A 17 6.47 6.92 23.58
CA ASN A 17 6.53 6.81 22.12
C ASN A 17 7.91 6.35 21.62
N ARG A 18 8.99 6.81 22.24
CA ARG A 18 10.36 6.38 21.92
C ARG A 18 10.57 4.90 22.24
N GLN A 19 10.08 4.42 23.37
CA GLN A 19 10.18 3.01 23.76
C GLN A 19 9.38 2.11 22.80
N ILE A 20 8.14 2.49 22.46
CA ILE A 20 7.30 1.75 21.50
C ILE A 20 7.96 1.71 20.12
N PHE A 21 8.55 2.83 19.68
CA PHE A 21 9.28 2.89 18.43
C PHE A 21 10.46 1.93 18.40
N GLN A 22 11.25 1.90 19.48
CA GLN A 22 12.41 1.03 19.59
C GLN A 22 12.00 -0.44 19.58
N TRP A 23 11.03 -0.82 20.43
CA TRP A 23 10.49 -2.18 20.48
C TRP A 23 9.97 -2.63 19.11
N ALA A 24 9.21 -1.80 18.41
CA ALA A 24 8.68 -2.13 17.09
C ALA A 24 9.79 -2.27 16.04
N SER A 25 10.87 -1.50 16.16
CA SER A 25 12.04 -1.62 15.28
C SER A 25 12.73 -2.97 15.48
N ASP A 26 12.95 -3.37 16.73
CA ASP A 26 13.61 -4.62 17.08
C ASP A 26 12.78 -5.83 16.62
N GLU A 27 11.45 -5.80 16.81
CA GLU A 27 10.55 -6.87 16.34
C GLU A 27 10.53 -7.00 14.82
N LEU A 28 10.57 -5.88 14.08
CA LEU A 28 10.65 -5.93 12.63
C LEU A 28 12.03 -6.36 12.14
N GLU A 29 13.11 -5.97 12.81
CA GLU A 29 14.47 -6.45 12.49
C GLU A 29 14.58 -7.97 12.69
N LYS A 30 14.01 -8.54 13.77
CA LYS A 30 13.92 -10.00 13.98
C LYS A 30 13.16 -10.71 12.85
N LYS A 31 12.17 -10.04 12.28
CA LYS A 31 11.40 -10.53 11.13
C LYS A 31 12.12 -10.33 9.79
N GLY A 32 13.35 -9.83 9.77
CA GLY A 32 14.15 -9.66 8.55
C GLY A 32 13.94 -8.34 7.82
N TYR A 33 13.18 -7.40 8.38
CA TYR A 33 13.04 -6.07 7.77
C TYR A 33 14.33 -5.26 8.00
N SER A 34 14.80 -4.54 6.97
CA SER A 34 15.92 -3.62 7.16
C SER A 34 15.53 -2.44 8.05
N ARG A 35 16.48 -1.97 8.87
CA ARG A 35 16.28 -0.82 9.78
C ARG A 35 15.66 0.40 9.08
N LYS A 36 16.08 0.68 7.84
CA LYS A 36 15.53 1.79 7.02
C LYS A 36 14.06 1.58 6.67
N ILE A 37 13.66 0.35 6.31
CA ILE A 37 12.27 0.01 6.01
C ILE A 37 11.44 0.05 7.29
N SER A 38 11.91 -0.59 8.37
CA SER A 38 11.27 -0.63 9.70
C SER A 38 10.97 0.78 10.20
N ALA A 39 11.98 1.66 10.26
CA ALA A 39 11.81 3.03 10.72
C ALA A 39 10.77 3.81 9.90
N ARG A 40 10.75 3.62 8.57
CA ARG A 40 9.77 4.30 7.69
C ARG A 40 8.34 3.81 7.94
N ILE A 41 8.13 2.50 8.06
CA ILE A 41 6.78 1.96 8.23
C ILE A 41 6.24 2.20 9.65
N ILE A 42 7.10 2.15 10.67
CA ILE A 42 6.73 2.47 12.06
C ILE A 42 6.28 3.92 12.17
N LYS A 43 7.08 4.89 11.69
CA LYS A 43 6.72 6.32 11.74
C LYS A 43 5.36 6.57 11.10
N LYS A 44 5.14 6.01 9.90
CA LYS A 44 3.87 6.15 9.19
C LYS A 44 2.71 5.56 9.99
N MET A 45 2.91 4.41 10.63
CA MET A 45 1.84 3.73 11.34
C MET A 45 1.52 4.35 12.70
N MET A 46 2.52 4.84 13.44
CA MET A 46 2.30 5.62 14.66
C MET A 46 1.48 6.89 14.40
N ILE A 47 1.70 7.56 13.26
CA ILE A 47 0.88 8.71 12.85
C ILE A 47 -0.55 8.28 12.52
N ARG A 48 -0.72 7.16 11.81
CA ARG A 48 -2.03 6.67 11.38
C ARG A 48 -2.88 6.14 12.53
N MET A 49 -2.26 5.48 13.51
CA MET A 49 -2.89 4.83 14.66
C MET A 49 -2.71 5.65 15.94
N LYS A 50 -2.67 6.98 15.81
CA LYS A 50 -2.47 7.90 16.93
C LYS A 50 -3.43 7.53 18.08
N ASP A 51 -2.87 7.37 19.29
CA ASP A 51 -3.56 6.98 20.52
C ASP A 51 -4.15 5.54 20.55
N GLN A 52 -3.92 4.71 19.53
CA GLN A 52 -4.32 3.30 19.46
C GLN A 52 -3.13 2.36 19.68
N LYS A 53 -2.51 2.42 20.86
CA LYS A 53 -1.30 1.63 21.19
C LYS A 53 -1.50 0.12 21.01
N ALA A 54 -2.63 -0.42 21.45
CA ALA A 54 -2.93 -1.86 21.32
C ALA A 54 -3.00 -2.29 19.85
N SER A 55 -3.70 -1.53 19.01
CA SER A 55 -3.80 -1.78 17.56
C SER A 55 -2.44 -1.69 16.87
N PHE A 56 -1.59 -0.76 17.29
CA PHE A 56 -0.22 -0.65 16.77
C PHE A 56 0.63 -1.86 17.15
N ILE A 57 0.59 -2.29 18.41
CA ILE A 57 1.30 -3.49 18.88
C ILE A 57 0.85 -4.73 18.10
N GLN A 58 -0.46 -4.94 18.00
CA GLN A 58 -1.03 -6.05 17.23
C GLN A 58 -0.55 -6.01 15.77
N TRP A 59 -0.57 -4.84 15.14
CA TRP A 59 -0.09 -4.68 13.78
C TRP A 59 1.40 -5.03 13.59
N VAL A 60 2.27 -4.69 14.56
CA VAL A 60 3.69 -5.08 14.53
C VAL A 60 3.82 -6.60 14.67
N THR A 61 3.09 -7.19 15.61
CA THR A 61 3.09 -8.64 15.88
C THR A 61 2.58 -9.45 14.69
N ASP A 62 1.56 -8.96 13.99
CA ASP A 62 0.96 -9.64 12.83
C ASP A 62 1.78 -9.46 11.54
N ARG A 63 2.89 -8.71 11.56
CA ARG A 63 3.73 -8.59 10.38
C ARG A 63 4.34 -9.95 10.01
N PRO A 64 4.25 -10.35 8.73
CA PRO A 64 4.89 -11.57 8.26
C PRO A 64 6.42 -11.42 8.33
N VAL A 65 7.12 -12.55 8.34
CA VAL A 65 8.58 -12.55 8.15
C VAL A 65 8.89 -11.93 6.78
N TYR A 66 9.72 -10.89 6.78
CA TYR A 66 10.23 -10.25 5.59
C TYR A 66 11.29 -11.14 4.94
N THR A 67 10.87 -11.83 3.90
CA THR A 67 11.80 -12.35 2.90
C THR A 67 11.96 -11.29 1.81
N GLU A 68 13.18 -10.86 1.52
CA GLU A 68 13.49 -9.86 0.48
C GLU A 68 12.90 -10.23 -0.90
N SER A 69 12.72 -11.54 -1.14
CA SER A 69 12.05 -12.11 -2.30
C SER A 69 10.58 -11.69 -2.42
N HIS A 70 9.82 -11.60 -1.33
CA HIS A 70 8.40 -11.20 -1.35
C HIS A 70 8.22 -9.73 -1.71
N TYR A 71 9.07 -8.84 -1.16
CA TYR A 71 9.02 -7.42 -1.48
C TYR A 71 9.45 -7.14 -2.93
N HIS A 72 10.54 -7.76 -3.39
CA HIS A 72 10.98 -7.65 -4.77
C HIS A 72 9.93 -8.20 -5.74
N LYS A 73 9.32 -9.36 -5.44
CA LYS A 73 8.23 -9.93 -6.25
C LYS A 73 7.02 -9.01 -6.32
N GLN A 74 6.54 -8.48 -5.18
CA GLN A 74 5.40 -7.55 -5.16
C GLN A 74 5.70 -6.25 -5.89
N HIS A 75 6.90 -5.69 -5.71
CA HIS A 75 7.28 -4.46 -6.40
C HIS A 75 7.39 -4.66 -7.92
N LYS A 76 8.02 -5.76 -8.35
CA LYS A 76 8.13 -6.12 -9.76
C LYS A 76 6.75 -6.38 -10.39
N ALA A 77 5.85 -7.08 -9.68
CA ALA A 77 4.48 -7.31 -10.12
C ALA A 77 3.73 -5.99 -10.29
N ARG A 78 3.80 -5.09 -9.31
CA ARG A 78 3.18 -3.76 -9.38
C ARG A 78 3.67 -2.96 -10.58
N LEU A 79 4.98 -2.89 -10.79
CA LEU A 79 5.57 -2.19 -11.94
C LEU A 79 5.13 -2.83 -13.26
N PHE A 80 5.02 -4.16 -13.32
CA PHE A 80 4.50 -4.86 -14.49
C PHE A 80 3.05 -4.48 -14.80
N ILE A 81 2.16 -4.42 -13.80
CA ILE A 81 0.77 -3.97 -14.01
C ILE A 81 0.72 -2.51 -14.50
N GLN A 82 1.46 -1.63 -13.82
CA GLN A 82 1.44 -0.19 -14.12
C GLN A 82 2.01 0.13 -15.50
N HIS A 83 3.07 -0.55 -15.93
CA HIS A 83 3.77 -0.22 -17.17
C HIS A 83 3.38 -1.10 -18.34
N GLN A 84 3.22 -2.41 -18.15
CA GLN A 84 2.98 -3.34 -19.26
C GLN A 84 1.48 -3.57 -19.47
N VAL A 85 0.79 -4.05 -18.44
CA VAL A 85 -0.65 -4.40 -18.55
C VAL A 85 -1.49 -3.16 -18.88
N SER A 86 -1.26 -2.06 -18.16
CA SER A 86 -1.97 -0.80 -18.42
C SER A 86 -1.81 -0.33 -19.87
N ARG A 87 -0.59 -0.36 -20.42
CA ARG A 87 -0.32 0.01 -21.82
C ARG A 87 -1.00 -0.93 -22.80
N MET A 88 -1.02 -2.23 -22.50
CA MET A 88 -1.65 -3.24 -23.35
C MET A 88 -3.17 -3.06 -23.44
N ILE A 89 -3.82 -2.77 -22.30
CA ILE A 89 -5.25 -2.45 -22.26
C ILE A 89 -5.52 -1.19 -23.08
N VAL A 90 -4.79 -0.10 -22.82
CA VAL A 90 -4.97 1.17 -23.54
C VAL A 90 -4.83 0.97 -25.05
N ARG A 91 -3.81 0.24 -25.52
CA ARG A 91 -3.64 -0.07 -26.95
C ARG A 91 -4.82 -0.87 -27.50
N SER A 92 -5.32 -1.85 -26.75
CA SER A 92 -6.45 -2.68 -27.17
C SER A 92 -7.74 -1.85 -27.29
N LEU A 93 -7.97 -0.94 -26.35
CA LEU A 93 -9.11 -0.02 -26.37
C LEU A 93 -9.00 1.00 -27.50
N MET A 94 -7.81 1.57 -27.73
CA MET A 94 -7.60 2.47 -28.87
C MET A 94 -7.84 1.75 -30.21
N LYS A 95 -7.43 0.48 -30.34
CA LYS A 95 -7.75 -0.34 -31.52
C LYS A 95 -9.25 -0.58 -31.69
N LYS A 96 -10.02 -0.60 -30.61
CA LYS A 96 -11.49 -0.70 -30.61
C LYS A 96 -12.18 0.66 -30.90
N GLY A 97 -11.42 1.74 -31.10
CA GLY A 97 -11.96 3.06 -31.45
C GLY A 97 -12.13 4.04 -30.29
N TYR A 98 -11.73 3.67 -29.07
CA TYR A 98 -11.83 4.56 -27.92
C TYR A 98 -10.79 5.69 -28.01
N PRO A 99 -11.16 6.94 -27.72
CA PRO A 99 -10.21 8.04 -27.57
C PRO A 99 -9.17 7.71 -26.50
N LYS A 100 -7.93 8.20 -26.68
CA LYS A 100 -6.80 7.90 -25.78
C LYS A 100 -7.13 8.22 -24.32
N GLN A 101 -7.77 9.36 -24.05
CA GLN A 101 -8.16 9.74 -22.69
C GLN A 101 -9.14 8.74 -22.06
N SER A 102 -10.20 8.38 -22.79
CA SER A 102 -11.17 7.37 -22.36
C SER A 102 -10.50 6.01 -22.15
N ALA A 103 -9.65 5.57 -23.08
CA ALA A 103 -8.90 4.32 -22.96
C ALA A 103 -7.99 4.30 -21.72
N CYS A 104 -7.29 5.39 -21.41
CA CYS A 104 -6.46 5.51 -20.21
C CYS A 104 -7.30 5.47 -18.93
N HIS A 105 -8.40 6.22 -18.88
CA HIS A 105 -9.28 6.23 -17.71
C HIS A 105 -9.88 4.85 -17.46
N LEU A 106 -10.36 4.21 -18.52
CA LEU A 106 -10.93 2.88 -18.49
C LEU A 106 -9.93 1.81 -18.05
N ALA A 107 -8.69 1.84 -18.56
CA ALA A 107 -7.64 0.93 -18.11
C ALA A 107 -7.32 1.07 -16.62
N TYR A 108 -7.26 2.31 -16.13
CA TYR A 108 -7.06 2.60 -14.71
C TYR A 108 -8.20 2.05 -13.85
N THR A 109 -9.46 2.30 -14.26
CA THR A 109 -10.65 1.82 -13.55
C THR A 109 -10.70 0.30 -13.52
N LEU A 110 -10.41 -0.36 -14.66
CA LEU A 110 -10.39 -1.82 -14.76
C LEU A 110 -9.38 -2.46 -13.79
N ILE A 111 -8.13 -1.95 -13.78
CA ILE A 111 -7.08 -2.43 -12.88
C ILE A 111 -7.43 -2.18 -11.42
N ARG A 112 -8.07 -1.04 -11.10
CA ARG A 112 -8.53 -0.78 -9.74
C ARG A 112 -9.62 -1.73 -9.28
N HIS A 113 -10.60 -2.03 -10.13
CA HIS A 113 -11.66 -2.99 -9.80
C HIS A 113 -11.11 -4.41 -9.64
N ALA A 114 -10.04 -4.76 -10.36
CA ALA A 114 -9.38 -6.06 -10.23
C ALA A 114 -8.46 -6.20 -9.00
N GLY A 115 -8.52 -5.27 -8.03
CA GLY A 115 -7.72 -5.31 -6.80
C GLY A 115 -6.52 -4.34 -6.78
N GLY A 116 -6.39 -3.48 -7.78
CA GLY A 116 -5.29 -2.52 -7.89
C GLY A 116 -3.98 -3.18 -8.35
N PRO A 117 -2.94 -2.38 -8.65
CA PRO A 117 -1.71 -2.92 -9.23
C PRO A 117 -0.93 -3.86 -8.29
N GLU A 118 -1.24 -3.88 -6.99
CA GLU A 118 -0.68 -4.80 -6.02
C GLU A 118 -1.30 -6.21 -6.04
N HIS A 119 -2.59 -6.33 -6.40
CA HIS A 119 -3.36 -7.59 -6.32
C HIS A 119 -4.15 -7.89 -7.60
N CYS A 120 -3.79 -7.25 -8.71
CA CYS A 120 -4.49 -7.31 -9.99
C CYS A 120 -4.60 -8.74 -10.53
N ASP A 121 -5.83 -9.22 -10.73
CA ASP A 121 -6.07 -10.39 -11.58
C ASP A 121 -5.91 -10.00 -13.06
N ILE A 122 -4.71 -10.28 -13.60
CA ILE A 122 -4.36 -9.96 -14.98
C ILE A 122 -5.30 -10.68 -15.96
N THR A 123 -5.63 -11.95 -15.71
CA THR A 123 -6.45 -12.74 -16.63
C THR A 123 -7.84 -12.15 -16.74
N ALA A 124 -8.47 -11.83 -15.60
CA ALA A 124 -9.79 -11.20 -15.57
C ALA A 124 -9.79 -9.83 -16.28
N VAL A 125 -8.75 -9.01 -16.05
CA VAL A 125 -8.57 -7.70 -16.69
C VAL A 125 -8.43 -7.81 -18.21
N LEU A 126 -7.69 -8.80 -18.70
CA LEU A 126 -7.52 -8.99 -20.14
C LEU A 126 -8.78 -9.52 -20.81
N GLU A 127 -9.48 -10.46 -20.18
CA GLU A 127 -10.77 -10.95 -20.67
C GLU A 127 -11.83 -9.83 -20.70
N ALA A 128 -11.93 -9.03 -19.63
CA ALA A 128 -12.82 -7.87 -19.59
C ALA A 128 -12.48 -6.82 -20.67
N THR A 129 -11.20 -6.62 -20.96
CA THR A 129 -10.77 -5.72 -22.05
C THR A 129 -11.19 -6.25 -23.42
N LYS A 130 -11.14 -7.57 -23.63
CA LYS A 130 -11.54 -8.20 -24.91
C LYS A 130 -13.05 -8.11 -25.13
N SER A 131 -13.86 -8.26 -24.09
CA SER A 131 -15.32 -8.28 -24.18
C SER A 131 -15.95 -6.91 -24.48
N TRP A 132 -15.21 -5.81 -24.36
CA TRP A 132 -15.74 -4.48 -24.65
C TRP A 132 -16.10 -4.25 -26.12
N PRO A 133 -17.16 -3.45 -26.38
CA PRO A 133 -17.62 -3.21 -27.73
C PRO A 133 -16.58 -2.47 -28.57
N LYS A 134 -16.59 -2.71 -29.89
CA LYS A 134 -15.89 -1.84 -30.84
C LYS A 134 -16.78 -0.62 -31.09
N LEU A 135 -16.23 0.57 -30.93
CA LEU A 135 -16.91 1.80 -31.31
C LEU A 135 -16.87 1.92 -32.84
N LYS A 136 -18.04 2.14 -33.46
CA LYS A 136 -18.08 2.55 -34.86
C LYS A 136 -17.39 3.90 -34.94
N ARG A 137 -16.39 4.02 -35.82
CA ARG A 137 -15.79 5.33 -36.10
C ARG A 137 -16.91 6.23 -36.63
N PRO A 138 -17.03 7.47 -36.14
CA PRO A 138 -17.93 8.45 -36.74
C PRO A 138 -17.58 8.66 -38.21
#